data_AF-A0A372G368-F1
#
_entry.id   AF-A0A372G368-F1
#
_cell.length_a   1.000
_cell.length_b   1.000
_cell.length_c   1.000
_cell.angle_alpha   90.00
_cell.angle_beta   90.00
_cell.angle_gamma   90.00
#
_symmetry.space_group_name_H-M   'P 1'
#
loop_
_entity.id
_entity.type
_entity.pdbx_description
1 polymer ?
#
loop_
_entity_poly.entity_id
_entity_poly.type
_entity_poly.pdbx_seq_one_letter_code
_entity_poly.pdbx_strand_id
1 'polypeptide(L)'
;MHPDSRPDSIEQLVVVVAQLQAEVQRLRADNEQVRAENAVLRAENADLRRRLGMNSSNSSVPPSSDGLVRPRAQAGAKAGGRRRGKQPGASGLTLRLAEDPDRVVQHRPQRCAGLSCGADLGDGREYGRQRRQVLELPDRRPVVVEHQLISVECGECGQVSEPA
;
A
#
# COMPACT_ATOMS: atom_id res chain seq x y z
N MET A 1 24.05 71.82 -50.01
CA MET A 1 22.89 71.02 -49.58
C MET A 1 23.28 69.55 -49.69
N HIS A 2 23.13 68.81 -48.60
CA HIS A 2 23.84 67.58 -48.23
C HIS A 2 23.79 66.44 -49.28
N PRO A 3 24.95 65.97 -49.80
CA PRO A 3 25.05 64.72 -50.54
C PRO A 3 25.36 63.54 -49.59
N ASP A 4 24.81 62.37 -49.92
CA ASP A 4 25.28 61.02 -49.60
C ASP A 4 25.58 60.61 -48.13
N SER A 5 24.54 60.20 -47.40
CA SER A 5 24.68 59.36 -46.17
C SER A 5 23.86 58.06 -46.22
N ARG A 6 23.30 57.71 -47.38
CA ARG A 6 22.42 56.53 -47.57
C ARG A 6 23.13 55.15 -47.67
N PRO A 7 24.34 55.01 -48.26
CA PRO A 7 25.01 53.70 -48.29
C PRO A 7 25.44 53.24 -46.89
N ASP A 8 26.01 54.15 -46.08
CA ASP A 8 26.42 53.89 -44.70
C ASP A 8 25.26 53.40 -43.81
N SER A 9 24.04 53.91 -44.04
CA SER A 9 22.86 53.50 -43.26
C SER A 9 22.38 52.09 -43.61
N ILE A 10 22.50 51.66 -44.87
CA ILE A 10 22.14 50.29 -45.29
C ILE A 10 23.18 49.30 -44.77
N GLU A 11 24.48 49.63 -44.88
CA GLU A 11 25.55 48.79 -44.34
C GLU A 11 25.46 48.64 -42.82
N GLN A 12 25.17 49.73 -42.10
CA GLN A 12 24.90 49.69 -40.66
C GLN A 12 23.71 48.79 -40.31
N LEU A 13 22.60 48.86 -41.06
CA LEU A 13 21.44 47.99 -40.84
C LEU A 13 21.79 46.52 -41.09
N VAL A 14 22.59 46.20 -42.11
CA VAL A 14 23.04 44.82 -42.37
C VAL A 14 23.88 44.28 -41.22
N VAL A 15 24.77 45.09 -40.65
CA VAL A 15 25.57 44.72 -39.47
C VAL A 15 24.67 44.44 -38.26
N VAL A 16 23.69 45.32 -37.99
CA VAL A 16 22.75 45.14 -36.87
C VAL A 16 21.88 43.89 -37.07
N VAL A 17 21.40 43.63 -38.29
CA VAL A 17 20.63 42.42 -38.59
C VAL A 17 21.47 41.17 -38.37
N ALA A 18 22.74 41.16 -38.79
CA ALA A 18 23.64 40.03 -38.56
C ALA A 18 23.91 39.81 -37.06
N GLN A 19 24.11 40.87 -36.29
CA GLN A 19 24.26 40.80 -34.83
C GLN A 19 23.01 40.26 -34.14
N LEU A 20 21.82 40.75 -34.52
CA LEU A 20 20.56 40.26 -33.98
C LEU A 20 20.29 38.80 -34.37
N GLN A 21 20.64 38.39 -35.58
CA GLN A 21 20.53 37.00 -35.99
C GLN A 21 21.44 36.09 -35.17
N ALA A 22 22.70 36.51 -34.93
CA ALA A 22 23.62 35.77 -34.08
C ALA A 22 23.09 35.65 -32.64
N GLU A 23 22.54 36.74 -32.09
CA GLU A 23 21.93 36.78 -30.76
C GLU A 23 20.72 35.84 -30.65
N VAL A 24 19.83 35.86 -31.65
CA VAL A 24 18.68 34.95 -31.71
C VAL A 24 19.11 33.49 -31.77
N GLN A 25 20.16 33.17 -32.51
CA GLN A 25 20.67 31.79 -32.56
C GLN A 25 21.24 31.35 -31.21
N ARG A 26 22.00 32.23 -30.55
CA ARG A 26 22.51 31.98 -29.18
C ARG A 26 21.37 31.72 -28.20
N LEU A 27 20.39 32.62 -28.15
CA LEU A 27 19.24 32.50 -27.24
C LEU A 27 18.40 31.25 -27.51
N ARG A 28 18.33 30.79 -28.76
CA ARG A 28 17.65 29.54 -29.13
C ARG A 28 18.41 28.32 -28.63
N ALA A 29 19.72 28.29 -28.82
CA ALA A 29 20.58 27.22 -28.30
C ALA A 29 20.48 27.13 -26.76
N ASP A 30 20.56 28.27 -26.08
CA ASP A 30 20.42 28.34 -24.62
C ASP A 30 19.03 27.86 -24.16
N ASN A 31 17.97 28.24 -24.87
CA ASN A 31 16.61 27.76 -24.58
C ASN A 31 16.48 26.25 -24.74
N GLU A 32 17.07 25.69 -25.78
CA GLU A 32 17.03 24.26 -26.04
C GLU A 32 17.77 23.49 -24.94
N GLN A 33 18.95 23.96 -24.55
CA GLN A 33 19.71 23.37 -23.45
C GLN A 33 18.93 23.42 -22.12
N VAL A 34 18.40 24.59 -21.74
CA VAL A 34 17.64 24.73 -20.50
C VAL A 34 16.38 23.86 -20.52
N ARG A 35 15.70 23.73 -21.66
CA ARG A 35 14.52 22.87 -21.78
C ARG A 35 14.87 21.39 -21.63
N ALA A 36 16.00 20.94 -22.20
CA ALA A 36 16.48 19.58 -22.05
C ALA A 36 16.82 19.27 -20.59
N GLU A 37 17.56 20.15 -19.92
CA GLU A 37 17.87 20.01 -18.48
C GLU A 37 16.60 20.01 -17.63
N ASN A 38 15.62 20.88 -17.93
CA ASN A 38 14.36 20.91 -17.21
C ASN A 38 13.56 19.61 -17.39
N ALA A 39 13.57 19.02 -18.59
CA ALA A 39 12.91 17.75 -18.86
C ALA A 39 13.52 16.61 -18.04
N VAL A 40 14.86 16.54 -17.99
CA VAL A 40 15.59 15.55 -17.17
C VAL A 40 15.26 15.73 -15.69
N LEU A 41 15.41 16.95 -15.16
CA LEU A 41 15.13 17.24 -13.75
C LEU A 41 13.67 16.96 -13.38
N ARG A 42 12.70 17.24 -14.27
CA ARG A 42 11.29 16.92 -14.04
C ARG A 42 11.05 15.41 -14.00
N ALA A 43 11.70 14.65 -14.88
CA ALA A 43 11.60 13.20 -14.90
C ALA A 43 12.16 12.60 -13.60
N GLU A 44 13.35 13.04 -13.18
CA GLU A 44 13.96 12.64 -11.90
C GLU A 44 13.09 13.02 -10.71
N ASN A 45 12.55 14.25 -10.68
CA ASN A 45 11.68 14.68 -9.60
C ASN A 45 10.40 13.84 -9.52
N ALA A 46 9.81 13.49 -10.66
CA ALA A 46 8.64 12.62 -10.72
C ALA A 46 8.95 11.20 -10.22
N ASP A 47 10.10 10.62 -10.56
CA ASP A 47 10.54 9.33 -10.05
C ASP A 47 10.80 9.36 -8.53
N LEU A 48 11.56 10.36 -8.06
CA LEU A 48 11.84 10.55 -6.64
C LEU A 48 10.56 10.74 -5.83
N ARG A 49 9.61 11.56 -6.33
CA ARG A 49 8.29 11.72 -5.70
C ARG A 49 7.49 10.44 -5.66
N ARG A 50 7.53 9.63 -6.73
CA ARG A 50 6.87 8.32 -6.76
C ARG A 50 7.46 7.39 -5.71
N ARG A 51 8.79 7.32 -5.62
CA ARG A 51 9.52 6.52 -4.62
C ARG A 51 9.25 6.96 -3.20
N LEU A 52 9.20 8.28 -2.94
CA LEU A 52 8.85 8.82 -1.62
C LEU A 52 7.37 8.64 -1.27
N GLY A 53 6.50 8.58 -2.27
CA GLY A 53 5.07 8.31 -2.10
C GLY A 53 4.75 6.84 -1.82
N MET A 54 5.69 5.93 -2.04
CA MET A 54 5.56 4.52 -1.65
C MET A 54 5.80 4.39 -0.15
N ASN A 55 4.82 3.86 0.55
CA ASN A 55 4.92 3.43 1.94
C ASN A 55 4.30 2.04 2.08
N SER A 56 4.63 1.34 3.16
CA SER A 56 4.08 0.00 3.47
C SER A 56 2.54 -0.09 3.53
N SER A 57 1.82 1.04 3.43
CA SER A 57 0.36 1.10 3.34
C SER A 57 -0.18 1.12 1.89
N ASN A 58 0.65 1.38 0.88
CA ASN A 58 0.21 1.51 -0.52
C ASN A 58 1.08 0.75 -1.54
N SER A 59 2.22 0.22 -1.13
CA SER A 59 3.02 -0.72 -1.92
C SER A 59 3.14 -1.99 -1.10
N SER A 60 2.95 -3.17 -1.71
CA SER A 60 3.03 -4.49 -1.07
C SER A 60 4.44 -4.86 -0.57
N VAL A 61 5.24 -3.85 -0.22
CA VAL A 61 6.58 -3.92 0.33
C VAL A 61 6.46 -4.09 1.85
N PRO A 62 7.12 -5.09 2.44
CA PRO A 62 7.02 -5.33 3.87
C PRO A 62 7.57 -4.14 4.69
N PRO A 63 6.97 -3.83 5.86
CA PRO A 63 7.35 -2.69 6.70
C PRO A 63 8.78 -2.77 7.26
N SER A 64 9.46 -3.90 7.10
CA SER A 64 10.88 -4.09 7.42
C SER A 64 11.84 -3.45 6.41
N SER A 65 11.37 -3.08 5.23
CA SER A 65 12.17 -2.47 4.14
C SER A 65 12.08 -0.94 4.11
N ASP A 66 11.10 -0.35 4.81
CA ASP A 66 11.11 1.05 5.19
C ASP A 66 12.28 1.22 6.16
N GLY A 67 13.43 1.73 5.69
CA GLY A 67 14.63 1.89 6.53
C GLY A 67 14.36 2.59 7.87
N LEU A 68 15.33 2.57 8.79
CA LEU A 68 15.23 3.13 10.15
C LEU A 68 15.02 4.66 10.23
N VAL A 69 14.53 5.30 9.17
CA VAL A 69 14.13 6.70 9.16
C VAL A 69 12.77 6.80 9.84
N ARG A 70 12.78 6.95 11.16
CA ARG A 70 11.62 7.44 11.90
C ARG A 70 11.16 8.77 11.27
N PRO A 71 9.93 8.89 10.77
CA PRO A 71 9.42 10.20 10.39
C PRO A 71 9.50 11.12 11.62
N ARG A 72 10.17 12.26 11.46
CA ARG A 72 10.19 13.31 12.49
C ARG A 72 8.73 13.67 12.75
N ALA A 73 8.25 13.41 13.96
CA ALA A 73 6.86 13.65 14.32
C ALA A 73 6.51 15.10 13.98
N GLN A 74 5.66 15.31 12.98
CA GLN A 74 5.09 16.63 12.73
C GLN A 74 4.29 16.99 13.97
N ALA A 75 4.76 18.01 14.69
CA ALA A 75 4.02 18.57 15.78
C ALA A 75 2.73 19.19 15.22
N GLY A 76 1.59 18.60 15.57
CA GLY A 76 0.33 19.32 15.65
C GLY A 76 -0.59 19.24 14.44
N ALA A 77 -1.29 18.13 14.31
CA ALA A 77 -2.75 18.23 14.37
C ALA A 77 -3.14 17.71 15.76
N LYS A 78 -4.01 18.42 16.49
CA LYS A 78 -4.57 17.93 17.75
C LYS A 78 -5.33 16.65 17.44
N ALA A 79 -4.64 15.51 17.53
CA ALA A 79 -5.27 14.22 17.48
C ALA A 79 -6.33 14.25 18.58
N GLY A 80 -7.61 14.20 18.19
CA GLY A 80 -8.72 14.04 19.13
C GLY A 80 -8.32 12.99 20.15
N GLY A 81 -8.62 13.24 21.43
CA GLY A 81 -7.97 12.68 22.63
C GLY A 81 -7.98 11.17 22.84
N ARG A 82 -8.10 10.39 21.77
CA ARG A 82 -7.99 8.96 21.70
C ARG A 82 -6.51 8.58 21.65
N ARG A 83 -5.98 8.22 22.82
CA ARG A 83 -4.64 7.63 22.96
C ARG A 83 -4.54 6.41 22.03
N ARG A 84 -3.39 6.25 21.35
CA ARG A 84 -3.06 4.99 20.67
C ARG A 84 -3.03 3.88 21.71
N GLY A 85 -3.91 2.89 21.57
CA GLY A 85 -4.12 1.82 22.54
C GLY A 85 -5.61 1.61 22.86
N LYS A 86 -5.90 0.53 23.60
CA LYS A 86 -7.24 0.27 24.10
C LYS A 86 -7.74 1.46 24.93
N GLN A 87 -9.00 1.84 24.76
CA GLN A 87 -9.58 2.92 25.56
C GLN A 87 -9.49 2.57 27.05
N PRO A 88 -9.02 3.48 27.91
CA PRO A 88 -9.06 3.30 29.36
C PRO A 88 -10.50 3.00 29.78
N GLY A 89 -10.72 1.90 30.51
CA GLY A 89 -12.06 1.49 30.99
C GLY A 89 -12.76 0.40 30.17
N ALA A 90 -12.29 0.06 28.96
CA ALA A 90 -12.82 -1.11 28.25
C ALA A 90 -12.25 -2.39 28.89
N SER A 91 -13.10 -3.24 29.47
CA SER A 91 -12.71 -4.53 30.04
C SER A 91 -12.02 -5.42 28.99
N GLY A 92 -10.91 -6.06 29.36
CA GLY A 92 -10.29 -7.10 28.54
C GLY A 92 -11.31 -8.18 28.23
N LEU A 93 -11.62 -8.41 26.97
CA LEU A 93 -12.26 -9.67 26.56
C LEU A 93 -11.12 -10.67 26.38
N THR A 94 -10.59 -11.17 27.50
CA THR A 94 -9.75 -12.37 27.45
C THR A 94 -10.65 -13.52 27.05
N LEU A 95 -10.22 -14.35 26.09
CA LEU A 95 -10.95 -15.53 25.67
C LEU A 95 -11.13 -16.45 26.89
N ARG A 96 -12.38 -16.60 27.35
CA ARG A 96 -12.71 -17.48 28.46
C ARG A 96 -12.78 -18.91 27.97
N LEU A 97 -12.39 -19.86 28.83
CA LEU A 97 -12.64 -21.26 28.53
C LEU A 97 -14.15 -21.49 28.49
N ALA A 98 -14.62 -22.22 27.47
CA ALA A 98 -15.98 -22.73 27.41
C ALA A 98 -16.21 -23.69 28.58
N GLU A 99 -17.34 -23.55 29.25
CA GLU A 99 -17.74 -24.46 30.34
C GLU A 99 -18.11 -25.83 29.79
N ASP A 100 -18.80 -25.87 28.66
CA ASP A 100 -19.22 -27.08 27.96
C ASP A 100 -18.60 -27.13 26.54
N PRO A 101 -17.46 -27.83 26.36
CA PRO A 101 -16.83 -27.98 25.06
C PRO A 101 -17.46 -29.13 24.24
N ASP A 102 -17.59 -28.94 22.92
CA ASP A 102 -18.18 -29.94 22.01
C ASP A 102 -17.47 -31.31 22.06
N ARG A 103 -16.17 -31.32 22.38
CA ARG A 103 -15.36 -32.53 22.53
C ARG A 103 -14.35 -32.40 23.65
N VAL A 104 -14.21 -33.45 24.46
CA VAL A 104 -13.16 -33.59 25.48
C VAL A 104 -12.23 -34.73 25.11
N VAL A 105 -10.94 -34.43 24.94
CA VAL A 105 -9.88 -35.44 24.76
C VAL A 105 -9.05 -35.50 26.03
N GLN A 106 -8.97 -36.67 26.65
CA GLN A 106 -8.15 -36.89 27.85
C GLN A 106 -6.80 -37.49 27.47
N HIS A 107 -5.72 -36.77 27.78
CA HIS A 107 -4.36 -37.26 27.60
C HIS A 107 -3.85 -37.85 28.92
N ARG A 108 -4.09 -39.16 29.13
CA ARG A 108 -3.62 -39.87 30.33
C ARG A 108 -2.34 -40.65 30.04
N PRO A 109 -1.26 -40.45 30.80
CA PRO A 109 -0.04 -41.24 30.63
C PRO A 109 -0.35 -42.71 30.98
N GLN A 110 0.04 -43.62 30.09
CA GLN A 110 -0.12 -45.07 30.30
C GLN A 110 1.06 -45.66 31.07
N ARG A 111 2.21 -44.99 31.10
CA ARG A 111 3.42 -45.47 31.75
C ARG A 111 4.10 -44.37 32.56
N CYS A 112 4.77 -44.79 33.63
CA CYS A 112 5.60 -43.91 34.44
C CYS A 112 6.75 -43.35 33.60
N ALA A 113 6.88 -42.01 33.57
CA ALA A 113 7.94 -41.30 32.85
C ALA A 113 9.31 -41.36 33.55
N GLY A 114 9.40 -41.95 34.75
CA GLY A 114 10.67 -42.16 35.43
C GLY A 114 11.57 -43.11 34.65
N LEU A 115 12.82 -42.69 34.39
CA LEU A 115 13.78 -43.36 33.50
C LEU A 115 13.99 -44.86 33.77
N SER A 116 13.83 -45.33 35.00
CA SER A 116 14.04 -46.71 35.40
C SER A 116 12.76 -47.45 35.83
N CYS A 117 11.59 -46.81 35.79
CA CYS A 117 10.36 -47.37 36.33
C CYS A 117 9.46 -47.96 35.21
N GLY A 118 8.95 -47.12 34.31
CA GLY A 118 8.10 -47.55 33.20
C GLY A 118 6.80 -48.29 33.56
N ALA A 119 6.45 -48.34 34.86
CA ALA A 119 5.29 -49.05 35.38
C ALA A 119 3.99 -48.57 34.74
N ASP A 120 3.02 -49.47 34.62
CA ASP A 120 1.69 -49.16 34.09
C ASP A 120 0.93 -48.21 35.04
N LEU A 121 0.26 -47.21 34.44
CA LEU A 121 -0.49 -46.17 35.14
C LEU A 121 -1.99 -46.20 34.82
N GLY A 122 -2.49 -47.23 34.14
CA GLY A 122 -3.91 -47.39 33.80
C GLY A 122 -4.84 -47.00 34.97
N ASP A 123 -4.65 -47.65 36.12
CA ASP A 123 -5.44 -47.46 37.34
C ASP A 123 -4.83 -46.46 38.34
N GLY A 124 -3.82 -45.69 37.93
CA GLY A 124 -3.13 -44.73 38.79
C GLY A 124 -4.07 -43.66 39.37
N ARG A 125 -3.80 -43.19 40.60
CA ARG A 125 -4.57 -42.09 41.19
C ARG A 125 -4.32 -40.78 40.43
N GLU A 126 -5.39 -40.05 40.08
CA GLU A 126 -5.26 -38.69 39.52
C GLU A 126 -4.78 -37.72 40.61
N TYR A 127 -3.63 -37.06 40.37
CA TYR A 127 -3.07 -36.05 41.28
C TYR A 127 -3.56 -34.63 40.95
N GLY A 128 -3.82 -34.35 39.66
CA GLY A 128 -4.29 -33.04 39.23
C GLY A 128 -4.58 -32.98 37.74
N ARG A 129 -5.29 -31.91 37.33
CA ARG A 129 -5.76 -31.71 35.95
C ARG A 129 -5.46 -30.30 35.49
N GLN A 130 -4.92 -30.17 34.29
CA GLN A 130 -4.82 -28.89 33.57
C GLN A 130 -5.84 -28.88 32.43
N ARG A 131 -6.52 -27.74 32.22
CA ARG A 131 -7.42 -27.53 31.07
C ARG A 131 -6.75 -26.61 30.05
N ARG A 132 -6.85 -26.98 28.78
CA ARG A 132 -6.52 -26.16 27.60
C ARG A 132 -7.61 -26.41 26.56
N GLN A 133 -8.04 -25.37 25.87
CA GLN A 133 -9.04 -25.49 24.81
C GLN A 133 -8.47 -24.89 23.53
N VAL A 134 -8.63 -25.62 22.44
CA VAL A 134 -8.34 -25.17 21.08
C VAL A 134 -9.69 -24.87 20.46
N LEU A 135 -9.88 -23.62 20.03
CA LEU A 135 -11.09 -23.20 19.32
C LEU A 135 -10.78 -23.24 17.82
N GLU A 136 -11.23 -24.30 17.16
CA GLU A 136 -11.17 -24.42 15.71
C GLU A 136 -12.56 -24.19 15.14
N LEU A 137 -12.63 -23.45 14.03
CA LEU A 137 -13.85 -23.40 13.24
C LEU A 137 -13.91 -24.68 12.41
N PRO A 138 -15.09 -25.33 12.28
CA PRO A 138 -15.22 -26.46 11.39
C PRO A 138 -14.89 -26.04 9.96
N ASP A 139 -14.41 -26.99 9.16
CA ASP A 139 -14.13 -26.77 7.74
C ASP A 139 -15.36 -26.19 7.04
N ARG A 140 -15.30 -24.90 6.70
CA ARG A 140 -16.37 -24.23 5.96
C ARG A 140 -16.17 -24.49 4.48
N ARG A 141 -17.12 -25.19 3.87
CA ARG A 141 -17.19 -25.30 2.41
C ARG A 141 -17.69 -23.97 1.84
N PRO A 142 -17.19 -23.53 0.67
CA PRO A 142 -17.72 -22.35 0.02
C PRO A 142 -19.20 -22.58 -0.31
N VAL A 143 -20.03 -21.60 0.02
CA VAL A 143 -21.38 -21.53 -0.53
C VAL A 143 -21.24 -20.96 -1.93
N VAL A 144 -21.47 -21.79 -2.94
CA VAL A 144 -21.45 -21.36 -4.33
C VAL A 144 -22.85 -20.90 -4.69
N VAL A 145 -22.98 -19.61 -5.00
CA VAL A 145 -24.22 -19.01 -5.50
C VAL A 145 -23.99 -18.64 -6.96
N GLU A 146 -24.72 -19.30 -7.86
CA GLU A 146 -24.71 -18.97 -9.27
C GLU A 146 -25.79 -17.92 -9.55
N HIS A 147 -25.38 -16.79 -10.10
CA HIS A 147 -26.28 -15.73 -10.53
C HIS A 147 -26.45 -15.81 -12.03
N GLN A 148 -27.61 -16.30 -12.46
CA GLN A 148 -27.98 -16.35 -13.87
C GLN A 148 -28.72 -15.08 -14.25
N LEU A 149 -28.14 -14.34 -15.18
CA LEU A 149 -28.82 -13.23 -15.83
C LEU A 149 -29.48 -13.78 -17.09
N ILE A 150 -30.80 -13.70 -17.15
CA ILE A 150 -31.59 -14.24 -18.25
C ILE A 150 -32.00 -13.08 -19.16
N SER A 151 -31.47 -13.08 -20.38
CA SER A 151 -31.88 -12.15 -21.42
C SER A 151 -33.17 -12.65 -22.07
N VAL A 152 -34.17 -11.78 -22.18
CA VAL A 152 -35.49 -12.12 -22.72
C VAL A 152 -35.79 -11.25 -23.94
N GLU A 153 -36.22 -11.90 -25.02
CA GLU A 153 -36.68 -11.23 -26.24
C GLU A 153 -38.16 -10.86 -26.15
N CYS A 154 -38.51 -9.64 -26.54
CA CYS A 154 -39.89 -9.18 -26.63
C CYS A 154 -40.58 -9.78 -27.86
N GLY A 155 -41.67 -10.53 -27.66
CA GLY A 155 -42.41 -11.16 -28.76
C GLY A 155 -43.12 -10.19 -29.72
N GLU A 156 -43.27 -8.91 -29.35
CA GLU A 156 -43.94 -7.91 -30.18
C GLU A 156 -42.98 -7.07 -31.04
N CYS A 157 -41.79 -6.77 -30.53
CA CYS A 157 -40.83 -5.90 -31.21
C CYS A 157 -39.44 -6.52 -31.44
N GLY A 158 -39.19 -7.74 -30.96
CA GLY A 158 -37.91 -8.45 -31.10
C GLY A 158 -36.76 -7.91 -30.26
N GLN A 159 -37.01 -6.91 -29.40
CA GLN A 159 -35.96 -6.33 -28.56
C GLN A 159 -35.57 -7.30 -27.44
N VAL A 160 -34.27 -7.59 -27.30
CA VAL A 160 -33.72 -8.36 -26.18
C VAL A 160 -33.39 -7.42 -25.01
N SER A 161 -33.81 -7.80 -23.81
CA SER A 161 -33.54 -7.09 -22.55
C SER A 161 -32.86 -8.01 -21.55
N GLU A 162 -31.87 -7.48 -20.82
CA GLU A 162 -31.14 -8.22 -19.79
C GLU A 162 -31.41 -7.58 -18.41
N PRO A 163 -31.39 -8.36 -17.32
CA PRO A 163 -31.50 -7.81 -15.96
C PRO A 163 -30.28 -6.94 -15.64
N ALA A 164 -30.53 -5.80 -14.99
CA ALA A 164 -29.50 -4.81 -14.61
C ALA A 164 -28.67 -5.21 -13.39
#